data_AF-A0A444DTK2-F1
#
_entry.id   AF-A0A444DTK2-F1
#
_cell.length_a   1.000
_cell.length_b   1.000
_cell.length_c   1.000
_cell.angle_alpha   90.00
_cell.angle_beta   90.00
_cell.angle_gamma   90.00
#
_symmetry.space_group_name_H-M   'P 1'
#
loop_
_entity.id
_entity.type
_entity.pdbx_description
1 polymer ?
#
loop_
_entity_poly.entity_id
_entity_poly.type
_entity_poly.pdbx_seq_one_letter_code
_entity_poly.pdbx_strand_id
1 'polypeptide(L)'
;MGLFRSLLLLLALSAVASAAPFHSLLRTVPEDPAPGRSADSLFCDSWRLSVETNDAGYWRTIPQKCHKFVEDYVNGDHYASDFDVIASESLSFAETVRIAGDGQDAWIFDIDETLLSNVPYYAVNGYG
;
A
#
# COMPACT_ATOMS: atom_id res chain seq x y z
N MET A 1 -23.94 11.22 -46.86
CA MET A 1 -24.32 9.98 -46.14
C MET A 1 -23.29 9.52 -45.09
N GLY A 2 -21.99 9.81 -45.24
CA GLY A 2 -20.96 9.40 -44.26
C GLY A 2 -20.99 10.18 -42.94
N LEU A 3 -21.15 11.50 -42.97
CA LEU A 3 -21.11 12.36 -41.78
C LEU A 3 -22.22 12.03 -40.76
N PHE A 4 -23.43 11.74 -41.26
CA PHE A 4 -24.58 11.40 -40.42
C PHE A 4 -24.43 10.04 -39.74
N ARG A 5 -23.79 9.06 -40.42
CA ARG A 5 -23.45 7.76 -39.83
C ARG A 5 -22.36 7.88 -38.77
N SER A 6 -21.33 8.70 -39.00
CA SER A 6 -20.30 8.94 -37.98
C SER A 6 -20.85 9.67 -36.76
N LEU A 7 -21.77 10.62 -36.93
CA LEU A 7 -22.41 11.32 -35.82
C LEU A 7 -23.31 10.39 -34.99
N LEU A 8 -24.08 9.51 -35.65
CA LEU A 8 -24.89 8.48 -34.97
C LEU A 8 -24.03 7.46 -34.21
N LEU A 9 -22.88 7.06 -34.76
CA LEU A 9 -21.91 6.21 -34.06
C LEU A 9 -21.31 6.89 -32.83
N LEU A 10 -20.92 8.18 -32.94
CA LEU A 10 -20.39 8.95 -31.81
C LEU A 10 -21.44 9.15 -30.70
N LEU A 11 -22.70 9.40 -31.04
CA LEU A 11 -23.82 9.49 -30.10
C LEU A 11 -24.13 8.14 -29.43
N ALA A 12 -23.97 7.03 -30.15
CA ALA A 12 -24.13 5.70 -29.56
C ALA A 12 -22.99 5.36 -28.59
N LEU A 13 -21.73 5.70 -28.90
CA LEU A 13 -20.60 5.48 -28.00
C LEU A 13 -20.69 6.32 -26.71
N SER A 14 -21.19 7.56 -26.76
CA SER A 14 -21.36 8.38 -25.56
C SER A 14 -22.47 7.88 -24.64
N ALA A 15 -23.53 7.27 -25.18
CA ALA A 15 -24.60 6.65 -24.39
C ALA A 15 -24.12 5.39 -23.64
N VAL A 16 -23.19 4.61 -24.20
CA VAL A 16 -22.63 3.42 -23.54
C VAL A 16 -21.66 3.79 -22.42
N ALA A 17 -20.89 4.87 -22.58
CA ALA A 17 -19.96 5.35 -21.55
C ALA A 17 -20.68 5.89 -20.28
N SER A 18 -21.91 6.37 -20.42
CA SER A 18 -22.71 6.94 -19.32
C SER A 18 -23.56 5.90 -18.57
N ALA A 19 -23.67 4.67 -19.11
CA ALA A 19 -24.53 3.62 -18.55
C ALA A 19 -23.79 2.66 -17.61
N ALA A 20 -22.50 2.87 -17.34
CA ALA A 20 -21.85 2.19 -16.22
C ALA A 20 -22.37 2.85 -14.94
N PRO A 21 -23.13 2.13 -14.09
CA PRO A 21 -23.51 2.69 -12.82
C PRO A 21 -22.22 2.84 -12.01
N PHE A 22 -21.77 4.08 -11.80
CA PHE A 22 -20.86 4.43 -10.73
C PHE A 22 -21.56 4.08 -9.42
N HIS A 23 -21.53 2.81 -9.05
CA HIS A 23 -21.78 2.43 -7.67
C HIS A 23 -20.61 3.01 -6.91
N SER A 24 -20.86 4.09 -6.17
CA SER A 24 -20.00 4.45 -5.05
C SER A 24 -19.87 3.19 -4.20
N LEU A 25 -18.76 2.46 -4.35
CA LEU A 25 -18.36 1.41 -3.42
C LEU A 25 -17.88 2.09 -2.13
N LEU A 26 -18.74 2.90 -1.52
CA LEU A 26 -18.66 3.15 -0.10
C LEU A 26 -19.09 1.84 0.55
N ARG A 27 -18.13 0.95 0.72
CA ARG A 27 -18.27 -0.17 1.64
C ARG A 27 -18.53 0.45 3.00
N THR A 28 -19.77 0.34 3.48
CA THR A 28 -20.06 0.63 4.88
C THR A 28 -19.19 -0.30 5.70
N VAL A 29 -18.23 0.27 6.41
CA VAL A 29 -17.46 -0.48 7.41
C VAL A 29 -18.49 -0.99 8.40
N PRO A 30 -18.64 -2.32 8.58
CA PRO A 30 -19.51 -2.86 9.62
C PRO A 30 -19.18 -2.18 10.95
N GLU A 31 -20.18 -1.63 11.65
CA GLU A 31 -19.94 -1.02 12.96
C GLU A 31 -19.37 -2.02 13.97
N ASP A 32 -19.66 -3.30 13.76
CA ASP A 32 -19.12 -4.39 14.56
C ASP A 32 -17.82 -4.93 13.92
N PRO A 33 -16.67 -4.80 14.61
CA PRO A 33 -15.47 -5.49 14.21
C PRO A 33 -15.72 -6.98 14.03
N ALA A 34 -15.08 -7.60 13.03
CA ALA A 34 -15.06 -9.06 12.92
C ALA A 34 -14.68 -9.68 14.28
N PRO A 35 -15.34 -10.79 14.70
CA PRO A 35 -15.09 -11.38 16.00
C PRO A 35 -13.59 -11.66 16.19
N GLY A 36 -12.98 -11.00 17.17
CA GLY A 36 -11.55 -11.11 17.49
C GLY A 36 -10.68 -9.90 17.15
N ARG A 37 -11.17 -8.87 16.43
CA ARG A 37 -10.43 -7.62 16.20
C ARG A 37 -11.07 -6.47 16.99
N SER A 38 -10.27 -5.66 17.70
CA SER A 38 -10.77 -4.43 18.34
C SER A 38 -10.96 -3.32 17.30
N ALA A 39 -11.84 -2.36 17.57
CA ALA A 39 -11.98 -1.15 16.74
C ALA A 39 -10.64 -0.42 16.57
N ASP A 40 -9.80 -0.41 17.61
CA ASP A 40 -8.45 0.13 17.55
C ASP A 40 -7.56 -0.66 16.58
N SER A 41 -7.58 -1.99 16.62
CA SER A 41 -6.78 -2.81 15.70
C SER A 41 -7.15 -2.58 14.23
N LEU A 42 -8.44 -2.40 13.93
CA LEU A 42 -8.93 -2.10 12.59
C LEU A 42 -8.49 -0.71 12.13
N PHE A 43 -8.60 0.28 13.02
CA PHE A 43 -8.11 1.62 12.74
C PHE A 43 -6.60 1.62 12.50
N CYS A 44 -5.83 0.92 13.32
CA CYS A 44 -4.38 0.93 13.26
C CYS A 44 -3.83 0.19 12.03
N ASP A 45 -4.48 -0.89 11.62
CA ASP A 45 -4.18 -1.57 10.35
C ASP A 45 -4.48 -0.66 9.15
N SER A 46 -5.61 0.05 9.18
CA SER A 46 -5.97 1.03 8.14
C SER A 46 -4.99 2.22 8.12
N TRP A 47 -4.60 2.71 9.30
CA TRP A 47 -3.63 3.80 9.43
C TRP A 47 -2.25 3.39 8.92
N ARG A 48 -1.77 2.18 9.24
CA ARG A 48 -0.53 1.62 8.68
C ARG A 48 -0.59 1.62 7.17
N LEU A 49 -1.65 1.07 6.58
CA LEU A 49 -1.81 1.07 5.13
C LEU A 49 -1.77 2.49 4.54
N SER A 50 -2.45 3.46 5.16
CA SER A 50 -2.40 4.86 4.73
C SER A 50 -1.00 5.48 4.85
N VAL A 51 -0.16 5.04 5.79
CA VAL A 51 1.25 5.45 5.88
C VAL A 51 2.05 4.85 4.73
N GLU A 52 1.93 3.55 4.49
CA GLU A 52 2.65 2.84 3.41
C GLU A 52 2.29 3.37 2.01
N THR A 53 1.04 3.79 1.79
CA THR A 53 0.60 4.40 0.52
C THR A 53 0.83 5.91 0.46
N ASN A 54 1.43 6.51 1.49
CA ASN A 54 1.66 7.96 1.61
C ASN A 54 0.36 8.81 1.61
N ASP A 55 -0.81 8.20 1.85
CA ASP A 55 -2.10 8.90 1.98
C ASP A 55 -2.22 9.66 3.32
N ALA A 56 -1.54 9.18 4.36
CA ALA A 56 -1.52 9.84 5.68
C ALA A 56 -0.75 11.18 5.66
N GLY A 57 0.07 11.43 4.65
CA GLY A 57 0.96 12.58 4.57
C GLY A 57 2.03 12.57 5.67
N TYR A 58 2.46 13.77 6.10
CA TYR A 58 3.45 13.90 7.15
C TYR A 58 2.87 13.59 8.54
N TRP A 59 3.51 12.67 9.27
CA TRP A 59 3.22 12.37 10.66
C TRP A 59 4.52 12.38 11.48
N ARG A 60 4.43 12.78 12.75
CA ARG A 60 5.61 12.91 13.63
C ARG A 60 5.82 11.70 14.53
N THR A 61 4.74 11.09 14.96
CA THR A 61 4.71 10.00 15.95
C THR A 61 3.54 9.09 15.64
N ILE A 62 3.65 7.83 16.07
CA ILE A 62 2.55 6.88 15.96
C ILE A 62 1.37 7.35 16.83
N PRO A 63 0.11 7.27 16.36
CA PRO A 63 -1.05 7.50 17.21
C PRO A 63 -0.98 6.61 18.45
N GLN A 64 -1.19 7.19 19.64
CA GLN A 64 -1.02 6.47 20.92
C GLN A 64 -1.82 5.16 20.99
N LYS A 65 -3.03 5.13 20.43
CA LYS A 65 -3.88 3.92 20.36
C LYS A 65 -3.30 2.80 19.48
N CYS A 66 -2.31 3.09 18.64
CA CYS A 66 -1.66 2.16 17.73
C CYS A 66 -0.28 1.68 18.20
N HIS A 67 0.23 2.14 19.34
CA HIS A 67 1.53 1.71 19.86
C HIS A 67 1.61 0.19 20.01
N LYS A 68 0.63 -0.42 20.69
CA LYS A 68 0.57 -1.89 20.85
C LYS A 68 0.40 -2.63 19.52
N PHE A 69 -0.36 -2.04 18.58
CA PHE A 69 -0.50 -2.62 17.25
C PHE A 69 0.83 -2.64 16.50
N VAL A 70 1.59 -1.55 16.54
CA VAL A 70 2.90 -1.47 15.88
C VAL A 70 3.90 -2.41 16.54
N GLU A 71 3.93 -2.47 17.88
CA GLU A 71 4.72 -3.47 18.62
C GLU A 71 4.41 -4.89 18.14
N ASP A 72 3.13 -5.27 18.08
CA ASP A 72 2.73 -6.61 17.64
C ASP A 72 3.07 -6.87 16.16
N TYR A 73 2.95 -5.85 15.33
CA TYR A 73 3.26 -5.94 13.90
C TYR A 73 4.76 -6.17 13.67
N VAL A 74 5.63 -5.33 14.23
CA VAL A 74 7.08 -5.37 13.96
C VAL A 74 7.79 -6.55 14.63
N ASN A 75 7.26 -7.07 15.73
CA ASN A 75 7.81 -8.27 16.40
C ASN A 75 7.14 -9.57 15.92
N GLY A 76 6.04 -9.48 15.18
CA GLY A 76 5.28 -10.62 14.68
C GLY A 76 5.66 -11.04 13.26
N ASP A 77 5.02 -12.09 12.79
CA ASP A 77 5.28 -12.66 11.46
C ASP A 77 4.83 -11.75 10.31
N HIS A 78 3.92 -10.80 10.58
CA HIS A 78 3.39 -9.91 9.54
C HIS A 78 4.46 -9.00 8.93
N TYR A 79 5.29 -8.36 9.76
CA TYR A 79 6.35 -7.48 9.26
C TYR A 79 7.41 -8.25 8.46
N ALA A 80 7.79 -9.44 8.92
CA ALA A 80 8.69 -10.33 8.18
C ALA A 80 8.09 -10.80 6.85
N SER A 81 6.80 -11.18 6.85
CA SER A 81 6.08 -11.58 5.63
C SER A 81 6.00 -10.44 4.61
N ASP A 82 5.75 -9.20 5.05
CA ASP A 82 5.70 -8.04 4.17
C ASP A 82 7.08 -7.79 3.52
N PHE A 83 8.17 -7.95 4.29
CA PHE A 83 9.54 -7.90 3.76
C PHE A 83 9.85 -9.00 2.74
N ASP A 84 9.47 -10.24 3.03
CA ASP A 84 9.73 -11.37 2.13
C ASP A 84 9.04 -11.17 0.78
N VAL A 85 7.81 -10.65 0.79
CA VAL A 85 7.07 -10.33 -0.44
C VAL A 85 7.79 -9.25 -1.24
N ILE A 86 8.14 -8.10 -0.63
CA ILE A 86 8.75 -7.00 -1.39
C ILE A 86 10.17 -7.37 -1.88
N ALA A 87 10.93 -8.14 -1.12
CA ALA A 87 12.24 -8.64 -1.53
C ALA A 87 12.12 -9.60 -2.73
N SER A 88 11.15 -10.51 -2.71
CA SER A 88 10.89 -11.43 -3.81
C SER A 88 10.43 -10.69 -5.08
N GLU A 89 9.51 -9.74 -4.96
CA GLU A 89 9.06 -8.93 -6.11
C GLU A 89 10.20 -8.07 -6.68
N SER A 90 11.03 -7.49 -5.81
CA SER A 90 12.22 -6.72 -6.23
C SER A 90 13.22 -7.60 -6.97
N LEU A 91 13.52 -8.80 -6.47
CA LEU A 91 14.40 -9.74 -7.14
C LEU A 91 13.83 -10.19 -8.50
N SER A 92 12.54 -10.52 -8.54
CA SER A 92 11.85 -10.88 -9.78
C SER A 92 11.98 -9.78 -10.83
N PHE A 93 11.77 -8.52 -10.44
CA PHE A 93 12.02 -7.37 -11.33
C PHE A 93 13.49 -7.29 -11.75
N ALA A 94 14.43 -7.45 -10.83
CA ALA A 94 15.87 -7.40 -11.09
C ALA A 94 16.30 -8.33 -12.24
N GLU A 95 15.79 -9.56 -12.22
CA GLU A 95 16.09 -10.59 -13.20
C GLU A 95 15.59 -10.25 -14.62
N THR A 96 14.63 -9.33 -14.75
CA THR A 96 14.13 -8.85 -16.05
C THR A 96 14.99 -7.74 -16.65
N VAL A 97 15.87 -7.11 -15.86
CA VAL A 97 16.66 -5.96 -16.30
C VAL A 97 17.81 -6.43 -17.20
N ARG A 98 17.88 -5.88 -18.42
CA ARG A 98 18.99 -6.16 -19.34
C ARG A 98 20.22 -5.32 -18.95
N ILE A 99 21.21 -5.98 -18.38
CA ILE A 99 22.52 -5.42 -18.04
C ILE A 99 23.28 -5.00 -19.32
N ALA A 100 23.81 -3.78 -19.34
CA ALA A 100 24.46 -3.17 -20.52
C ALA A 100 25.87 -3.71 -20.77
N GLY A 101 26.53 -4.24 -19.73
CA GLY A 101 27.89 -4.79 -19.80
C GLY A 101 29.00 -3.75 -19.83
N ASP A 102 28.67 -2.48 -19.57
CA ASP A 102 29.61 -1.35 -19.45
C ASP A 102 30.08 -1.10 -18.02
N GLY A 103 29.57 -1.88 -17.05
CA GLY A 103 29.89 -1.77 -15.64
C GLY A 103 29.22 -0.59 -14.93
N GLN A 104 28.20 0.04 -15.54
CA GLN A 104 27.52 1.21 -15.01
C GLN A 104 26.13 0.90 -14.44
N ASP A 105 25.64 -0.33 -14.58
CA ASP A 105 24.39 -0.78 -13.99
C ASP A 105 24.50 -0.82 -12.46
N ALA A 106 23.52 -0.24 -11.76
CA ALA A 106 23.54 -0.13 -10.30
C ALA A 106 22.16 -0.39 -9.69
N TRP A 107 22.16 -0.91 -8.47
CA TRP A 107 21.00 -0.99 -7.59
C TRP A 107 21.26 -0.17 -6.34
N ILE A 108 20.36 0.75 -6.02
CA ILE A 108 20.51 1.65 -4.88
C ILE A 108 19.65 1.11 -3.74
N PHE A 109 20.27 0.96 -2.57
CA PHE A 109 19.59 0.59 -1.34
C PHE A 109 19.74 1.71 -0.33
N ASP A 110 18.67 1.99 0.39
CA ASP A 110 18.76 2.71 1.66
C ASP A 110 19.34 1.79 2.74
N ILE A 111 19.78 2.36 3.87
CA ILE A 111 20.40 1.62 4.97
C ILE A 111 19.38 1.34 6.07
N ASP A 112 18.91 2.39 6.73
CA ASP A 112 18.03 2.28 7.89
C ASP A 112 16.64 1.82 7.45
N GLU A 113 16.05 0.88 8.19
CA GLU A 113 14.75 0.23 7.93
C GLU A 113 14.66 -0.50 6.57
N THR A 114 15.76 -0.62 5.84
CA THR A 114 15.86 -1.31 4.55
C THR A 114 16.88 -2.46 4.60
N LEU A 115 18.14 -2.17 4.91
CA LEU A 115 19.20 -3.18 5.07
C LEU A 115 19.50 -3.47 6.54
N LEU A 116 19.33 -2.47 7.41
CA LEU A 116 19.54 -2.55 8.85
C LEU A 116 18.24 -2.16 9.58
N SER A 117 17.95 -2.85 10.68
CA SER A 117 16.74 -2.60 11.47
C SER A 117 17.04 -1.78 12.72
N ASN A 118 16.33 -0.65 12.90
CA ASN A 118 16.32 0.11 14.14
C ASN A 118 15.22 -0.35 15.11
N VAL A 119 14.53 -1.47 14.85
CA VAL A 119 13.50 -2.02 15.75
C VAL A 119 14.00 -2.16 17.20
N PRO A 120 15.24 -2.63 17.50
CA PRO A 120 15.74 -2.67 18.87
C PRO A 120 15.82 -1.30 19.55
N TYR A 121 16.15 -0.24 18.81
CA TYR A 121 16.14 1.13 19.31
C TYR A 121 14.70 1.59 19.58
N TYR A 122 13.78 1.36 18.64
CA TYR A 122 12.38 1.76 18.80
C TYR A 122 11.66 0.99 19.91
N ALA A 123 12.01 -0.27 20.16
CA ALA A 123 11.43 -1.09 21.21
C ALA A 123 11.60 -0.48 22.62
N VAL A 124 12.72 0.21 22.88
CA VAL A 124 12.96 0.90 24.15
C VAL A 124 12.50 2.37 24.15
N ASN A 125 11.99 2.86 23.01
CA ASN A 125 11.51 4.22 22.81
C ASN A 125 10.00 4.29 22.43
N GLY A 126 9.23 3.25 22.73
CA GLY A 126 7.77 3.25 22.53
C GLY A 126 7.31 2.93 21.10
N TYR A 127 8.16 2.27 20.32
CA TYR A 127 7.94 1.86 18.93
C TYR A 127 7.76 3.01 17.90
N GLY A 128 7.88 4.28 18.31
CA GLY A 128 7.89 5.45 17.42
C GLY A 128 7.72 6.77 18.14
#